data_AF-A0ABC9B573-F1
#
_entry.id   AF-A0ABC9B573-F1
#
_cell.length_a   1.000
_cell.length_b   1.000
_cell.length_c   1.000
_cell.angle_alpha   90.00
_cell.angle_beta   90.00
_cell.angle_gamma   90.00
#
_symmetry.space_group_name_H-M   'P 1'
#
loop_
_entity.id
_entity.type
_entity.pdbx_description
1 polymer ?
#
loop_
_entity_poly.entity_id
_entity_poly.type
_entity_poly.pdbx_seq_one_letter_code
_entity_poly.pdbx_strand_id
1 'polypeptide(L)'
;MQPQAVAILLLAVSAMVSPHPVIGVKRGRCEEKDKERVLTACKHFIMVGHPKESPHNHSPCCKAVQAVPGHDMQCIVDLLTEKERNEHEQASIIALQEACDD
;
A
#
# COMPACT_ATOMS: atom_id res chain seq x y z
N MET A 1 13.15 3.58 70.39
CA MET A 1 14.41 3.20 69.74
C MET A 1 14.16 2.01 68.85
N GLN A 2 14.68 2.13 67.62
CA GLN A 2 14.81 1.17 66.53
C GLN A 2 13.59 0.80 65.67
N PRO A 3 13.87 0.68 64.36
CA PRO A 3 12.95 0.90 63.24
C PRO A 3 12.46 -0.47 62.71
N GLN A 4 11.64 -0.55 61.66
CA GLN A 4 12.17 -0.94 60.36
C GLN A 4 11.04 -1.10 59.34
N ALA A 5 11.40 -0.73 58.12
CA ALA A 5 10.87 -1.24 56.86
C ALA A 5 9.46 -0.77 56.47
N VAL A 6 9.45 0.43 55.92
CA VAL A 6 8.56 0.83 54.83
C VAL A 6 8.60 -0.26 53.73
N ALA A 7 7.46 -0.87 53.42
CA ALA A 7 7.29 -1.65 52.20
C ALA A 7 5.93 -1.29 51.60
N ILE A 8 5.88 -0.13 50.94
CA ILE A 8 4.74 0.28 50.12
C ILE A 8 4.73 -0.65 48.90
N LEU A 9 3.85 -1.67 48.92
CA LEU A 9 3.56 -2.45 47.72
C LEU A 9 2.75 -1.57 46.75
N LEU A 10 3.45 -0.91 45.83
CA LEU A 10 2.84 -0.27 44.66
C LEU A 10 2.37 -1.36 43.69
N LEU A 11 1.11 -1.77 43.80
CA LEU A 11 0.44 -2.56 42.77
C LEU A 11 0.17 -1.66 41.55
N ALA A 12 1.14 -1.60 40.64
CA ALA A 12 0.95 -1.04 39.31
C ALA A 12 0.03 -1.97 38.52
N VAL A 13 -1.28 -1.69 38.55
CA VAL A 13 -2.23 -2.29 37.61
C VAL A 13 -2.01 -1.60 36.27
N SER A 14 -1.12 -2.15 35.46
CA SER A 14 -1.02 -1.81 34.05
C SER A 14 -2.35 -2.16 33.39
N ALA A 15 -3.19 -1.15 33.15
CA ALA A 15 -4.28 -1.27 32.21
C ALA A 15 -3.64 -1.57 30.86
N MET A 16 -3.65 -2.84 30.47
CA MET A 16 -3.39 -3.26 29.10
C MET A 16 -4.49 -2.61 28.27
N VAL A 17 -4.23 -1.41 27.76
CA VAL A 17 -4.98 -0.88 26.63
C VAL A 17 -4.64 -1.82 25.49
N SER A 18 -5.46 -2.87 25.37
CA SER A 18 -5.46 -3.71 24.18
C SER A 18 -5.81 -2.78 23.03
N PRO A 19 -4.90 -2.53 22.06
CA PRO A 19 -5.36 -2.04 20.79
C PRO A 19 -6.19 -3.18 20.24
N HIS A 20 -7.51 -3.11 20.42
CA HIS A 20 -8.43 -3.94 19.68
C HIS A 20 -7.97 -3.86 18.23
N PRO A 21 -7.54 -4.95 17.59
CA PRO A 21 -7.30 -4.92 16.18
C PRO A 21 -8.67 -4.61 15.59
N VAL A 22 -8.82 -3.39 15.09
CA VAL A 22 -10.02 -3.00 14.34
C VAL A 22 -10.05 -4.00 13.19
N ILE A 23 -10.91 -5.01 13.29
CA ILE A 23 -11.25 -5.88 12.16
C ILE A 23 -12.17 -5.05 11.28
N GLY A 24 -11.62 -3.96 10.73
CA GLY A 24 -12.11 -3.41 9.49
C GLY A 24 -11.79 -4.46 8.44
N VAL A 25 -12.77 -4.79 7.60
CA VAL A 25 -12.57 -5.57 6.38
C VAL A 25 -11.29 -5.06 5.71
N LYS A 26 -10.22 -5.86 5.76
CA LYS A 26 -8.96 -5.52 5.09
C LYS A 26 -9.24 -5.51 3.59
N ARG A 27 -9.69 -4.37 3.04
CA ARG A 27 -9.17 -3.97 1.72
C ARG A 27 -7.67 -3.96 1.92
N GLY A 28 -6.99 -5.00 1.43
CA GLY A 28 -5.55 -5.15 1.66
C GLY A 28 -4.90 -3.84 1.26
N ARG A 29 -4.15 -3.21 2.18
CA ARG A 29 -3.31 -2.10 1.75
C ARG A 29 -2.30 -2.69 0.78
N CYS A 30 -2.04 -2.00 -0.32
CA CYS A 30 -1.01 -2.43 -1.26
C CYS A 30 0.34 -2.53 -0.56
N GLU A 31 1.11 -3.51 -0.97
CA GLU A 31 2.47 -3.74 -0.48
C GLU A 31 3.48 -3.27 -1.53
N GLU A 32 4.73 -3.04 -1.11
CA GLU A 32 5.83 -2.68 -2.02
C GLU A 32 5.94 -3.66 -3.20
N LYS A 33 5.73 -4.97 -2.95
CA LYS A 33 5.71 -6.00 -4.01
C LYS A 33 4.61 -5.78 -5.04
N ASP A 34 3.49 -5.14 -4.69
CA ASP A 34 2.40 -4.87 -5.62
C ASP A 34 2.77 -3.67 -6.50
N LYS A 35 3.36 -2.62 -5.90
CA LYS A 35 3.95 -1.49 -6.63
C LYS A 35 5.02 -1.96 -7.61
N GLU A 36 6.01 -2.73 -7.17
CA GLU A 36 7.10 -3.21 -8.03
C GLU A 36 6.57 -4.01 -9.23
N ARG A 37 5.59 -4.89 -9.02
CA ARG A 37 4.95 -5.66 -10.10
C ARG A 37 4.27 -4.74 -11.11
N VAL A 38 3.48 -3.76 -10.65
CA VAL A 38 2.80 -2.81 -11.52
C VAL A 38 3.81 -1.97 -12.30
N LEU A 39 4.77 -1.35 -11.60
CA LEU A 39 5.76 -0.47 -12.23
C LEU A 39 6.60 -1.21 -13.28
N THR A 40 6.91 -2.48 -13.02
CA THR A 40 7.66 -3.32 -13.97
C THR A 40 6.81 -3.74 -15.16
N ALA A 41 5.62 -4.32 -14.92
CA ALA A 41 4.78 -4.90 -15.97
C ALA A 41 4.12 -3.82 -16.85
N CYS A 42 3.81 -2.66 -16.28
CA CYS A 42 3.11 -1.57 -16.95
C CYS A 42 4.03 -0.42 -17.37
N LYS A 43 5.36 -0.55 -17.20
CA LYS A 43 6.36 0.51 -17.42
C LYS A 43 6.11 1.34 -18.68
N HIS A 44 5.83 0.67 -19.80
CA HIS A 44 5.62 1.31 -21.10
C HIS A 44 4.42 2.28 -21.12
N PHE A 45 3.37 2.00 -20.35
CA PHE A 45 2.12 2.76 -20.33
C PHE A 45 2.13 3.92 -19.33
N ILE A 46 3.02 3.83 -18.32
CA ILE A 46 3.04 4.77 -17.19
C ILE A 46 4.27 5.67 -17.17
N MET A 47 5.26 5.46 -18.03
CA MET A 47 6.45 6.31 -18.07
C MET A 47 6.14 7.71 -18.61
N VAL A 48 6.79 8.72 -18.03
CA VAL A 48 6.70 10.10 -18.53
C VAL A 48 7.20 10.17 -19.98
N GLY A 49 6.44 10.85 -20.84
CA GLY A 49 6.80 11.06 -22.25
C GLY A 49 6.54 9.87 -23.18
N HIS A 50 6.01 8.76 -22.66
CA HIS A 50 5.55 7.65 -23.50
C HIS A 50 4.16 7.91 -24.10
N PRO A 51 3.83 7.30 -25.25
CA PRO A 51 2.50 7.36 -25.84
C PRO A 51 1.42 6.86 -24.85
N LYS A 52 0.26 7.52 -24.89
CA LYS A 52 -0.93 7.16 -24.10
C LYS A 52 -1.69 6.00 -24.72
N GLU A 53 -1.02 4.86 -24.81
CA GLU A 53 -1.62 3.62 -25.27
C GLU A 53 -2.28 2.87 -24.11
N SER A 54 -3.36 2.16 -24.40
CA SER A 54 -4.00 1.29 -23.41
C SER A 54 -3.41 -0.12 -23.47
N PRO A 55 -3.13 -0.75 -22.31
CA PRO A 55 -2.73 -2.14 -22.29
C PRO A 55 -3.85 -3.05 -22.82
N HIS A 56 -3.48 -4.17 -23.43
CA HIS A 56 -4.43 -5.22 -23.75
C HIS A 56 -4.87 -5.95 -22.45
N ASN A 57 -6.15 -6.29 -22.30
CA ASN A 57 -6.74 -6.80 -21.05
C ASN A 57 -6.05 -8.06 -20.51
N HIS A 58 -5.58 -8.93 -21.40
CA HIS A 58 -4.87 -10.16 -21.03
C HIS A 58 -3.35 -10.00 -20.90
N SER A 59 -2.83 -8.78 -21.06
CA SER A 59 -1.40 -8.49 -20.98
C SER A 59 -0.86 -8.72 -19.56
N PRO A 60 0.47 -8.92 -19.41
CA PRO A 60 1.10 -8.97 -18.09
C PRO A 60 0.82 -7.73 -17.23
N CYS A 61 0.68 -6.55 -17.85
CA CYS A 61 0.32 -5.32 -17.14
C CYS A 61 -1.07 -5.43 -16.48
N CYS A 62 -2.11 -5.75 -17.25
CA CYS A 62 -3.46 -5.85 -16.67
C CYS A 62 -3.62 -6.99 -15.67
N LYS A 63 -2.88 -8.11 -15.84
CA LYS A 63 -2.81 -9.14 -14.80
C LYS A 63 -2.18 -8.64 -13.49
N ALA A 64 -1.19 -7.75 -13.57
CA ALA A 64 -0.59 -7.15 -12.39
C ALA A 64 -1.55 -6.17 -11.69
N VAL A 65 -2.29 -5.38 -12.48
CA VAL A 65 -3.31 -4.42 -12.03
C VAL A 65 -4.47 -5.15 -11.34
N GLN A 66 -5.01 -6.20 -11.96
CA GLN A 66 -6.08 -7.04 -11.37
C GLN A 66 -5.64 -7.76 -10.09
N ALA A 67 -4.34 -7.96 -9.90
CA ALA A 67 -3.79 -8.54 -8.68
C ALA A 67 -3.58 -7.52 -7.54
N VAL A 68 -3.83 -6.22 -7.79
CA VAL A 68 -3.79 -5.19 -6.76
C VAL A 68 -5.00 -5.35 -5.82
N PRO A 69 -4.80 -5.39 -4.50
CA PRO A 69 -5.88 -5.53 -3.54
C PRO A 69 -6.96 -4.45 -3.72
N GLY A 70 -8.22 -4.89 -3.91
CA GLY A 70 -9.35 -3.99 -4.09
C GLY A 70 -9.35 -3.20 -5.40
N HIS A 71 -8.48 -3.57 -6.35
CA HIS A 71 -8.27 -2.89 -7.62
C HIS A 71 -7.92 -1.40 -7.50
N ASP A 72 -7.45 -0.97 -6.33
CA ASP A 72 -7.22 0.44 -6.01
C ASP A 72 -5.86 0.87 -6.56
N MET A 73 -5.80 1.52 -7.72
CA MET A 73 -4.51 1.96 -8.26
C MET A 73 -3.94 3.20 -7.55
N GLN A 74 -4.75 3.92 -6.76
CA GLN A 74 -4.28 5.05 -5.96
C GLN A 74 -3.30 4.58 -4.87
N CYS A 75 -3.53 3.40 -4.28
CA CYS A 75 -2.61 2.83 -3.30
C CYS A 75 -1.18 2.65 -3.86
N ILE A 76 -1.04 2.40 -5.17
CA ILE A 76 0.26 2.20 -5.83
C ILE A 76 0.97 3.54 -5.95
N VAL A 77 0.23 4.59 -6.31
CA VAL A 77 0.73 5.98 -6.35
C VAL A 77 1.21 6.44 -4.98
N ASP A 78 0.51 6.03 -3.92
CA ASP A 78 0.86 6.41 -2.55
C ASP A 78 2.21 5.79 -2.12
N LEU A 79 2.56 4.59 -2.63
CA LEU A 79 3.82 3.89 -2.36
C LEU A 79 5.02 4.35 -3.22
N LEU A 80 4.83 5.26 -4.17
CA LEU A 80 5.92 5.74 -5.01
C LEU A 80 6.97 6.51 -4.18
N THR A 81 8.24 6.21 -4.41
CA THR A 81 9.35 7.05 -4.00
C THR A 81 9.39 8.34 -4.82
N GLU A 82 10.11 9.36 -4.35
CA GLU A 82 10.28 10.61 -5.11
C GLU A 82 10.89 10.36 -6.49
N LYS A 83 11.86 9.44 -6.59
CA LYS A 83 12.44 9.03 -7.87
C LYS A 83 11.39 8.42 -8.81
N GLU A 84 10.60 7.47 -8.33
CA GLU A 84 9.55 6.83 -9.13
C GLU A 84 8.47 7.83 -9.57
N ARG A 85 8.13 8.82 -8.72
CA ARG A 85 7.20 9.91 -9.07
C ARG A 85 7.71 10.80 -10.21
N ASN A 86 9.03 10.90 -10.38
CA ASN A 86 9.65 11.64 -11.48
C ASN A 86 9.79 10.80 -12.76
N GLU A 87 9.85 9.48 -12.64
CA GLU A 87 9.97 8.55 -13.77
C GLU A 87 8.60 8.14 -14.35
N HIS A 88 7.56 8.13 -13.51
CA HIS A 88 6.23 7.65 -13.85
C HIS A 88 5.16 8.74 -13.73
N GLU A 89 4.27 8.75 -14.70
CA GLU A 89 3.11 9.60 -14.71
C GLU A 89 2.00 8.99 -13.85
N GLN A 90 1.76 9.61 -12.70
CA GLN A 90 0.83 9.13 -11.68
C GLN A 90 -0.60 9.00 -12.21
N ALA A 91 -1.03 9.94 -13.06
CA ALA A 91 -2.33 9.88 -13.72
C ALA A 91 -2.47 8.64 -14.62
N SER A 92 -1.40 8.24 -15.32
CA SER A 92 -1.40 7.00 -16.11
C SER A 92 -1.50 5.77 -15.22
N ILE A 93 -0.84 5.75 -14.06
CA ILE A 93 -0.95 4.63 -13.10
C ILE A 93 -2.39 4.46 -12.63
N ILE A 94 -3.08 5.57 -12.30
CA ILE A 94 -4.49 5.54 -11.88
C ILE A 94 -5.38 5.05 -13.02
N ALA A 95 -5.16 5.54 -14.24
CA ALA A 95 -5.96 5.17 -15.42
C ALA A 95 -5.85 3.68 -15.80
N LEU A 96 -4.83 2.96 -15.33
CA LEU A 96 -4.72 1.51 -15.53
C LEU A 96 -5.89 0.74 -14.91
N GLN A 97 -6.51 1.27 -13.85
CA GLN A 97 -7.65 0.62 -13.20
C GLN A 97 -8.78 0.41 -14.20
N GLU A 98 -9.22 1.49 -14.85
CA GLU A 98 -10.29 1.44 -15.86
C GLU A 98 -9.84 0.72 -17.14
N ALA A 99 -8.59 0.93 -17.56
CA ALA A 99 -8.07 0.34 -18.80
C ALA A 99 -7.92 -1.19 -18.75
N CYS A 100 -7.98 -1.81 -17.57
CA CYS A 100 -7.80 -3.24 -17.36
C CYS A 100 -9.06 -3.95 -16.82
N ASP A 101 -10.20 -3.25 -16.76
CA ASP A 101 -11.49 -3.77 -16.26
C ASP A 101 -12.36 -4.46 -17.36
N ASP A 102 -11.91 -4.47 -18.63
CA ASP A 102 -12.65 -5.05 -19.78
C ASP A 102 -12.42 -6.57 -20.02
#